data_AF-A0A367IZK8-F1
#
_entry.id   AF-A0A367IZK8-F1
#
_cell.length_a   1.000
_cell.length_b   1.000
_cell.length_c   1.000
_cell.angle_alpha   90.00
_cell.angle_beta   90.00
_cell.angle_gamma   90.00
#
_symmetry.space_group_name_H-M   'P 1'
#
loop_
_entity.id
_entity.type
_entity.pdbx_description
1 polymer ?
#
loop_
_entity_poly.entity_id
_entity_poly.type
_entity_poly.pdbx_seq_one_letter_code
_entity_poly.pdbx_strand_id
1 'polypeptide(L)'
;MQITRLCTTSPLHGINAYTTIARYTTCYSQRYFSLSAQRLNEKGTSKIPETETIEPVENIEPIEAEPIKISRRRRKFHKWMETQGHKYSRPSEGTTNYLAISPFPNNPLFQPRPPLSDATKQQMYDAFASDSQKWTVRKLASKHGVSLKRVEAILKLKSFEKEMETNGIVLQRKFAKGMENLMGVDKTIELLRESLADVFPNVSKPKFKTLPEDSTFGPKDAAKVLNRMPFKDLERRAIELEQAEFTLPKSFTNEETIRKTKKFIITDISA
;
A
#
# COMPACT_ATOMS: atom_id res chain seq x y z
N MET A 1 -31.93 80.15 25.59
CA MET A 1 -31.36 79.36 26.69
C MET A 1 -31.03 77.99 26.11
N GLN A 2 -29.80 77.74 25.63
CA GLN A 2 -28.62 77.33 26.43
C GLN A 2 -28.96 76.02 27.19
N ILE A 3 -28.22 74.91 27.10
CA ILE A 3 -26.77 74.78 27.25
C ILE A 3 -26.26 73.52 26.51
N THR A 4 -25.20 73.72 25.72
CA THR A 4 -24.21 72.76 25.20
C THR A 4 -23.37 72.12 26.32
N ARG A 5 -22.94 70.85 26.22
CA ARG A 5 -21.57 70.42 26.61
C ARG A 5 -21.11 69.16 25.84
N LEU A 6 -20.09 69.37 25.00
CA LEU A 6 -19.05 68.42 24.63
C LEU A 6 -18.00 68.34 25.76
N CYS A 7 -17.35 67.18 25.94
CA CYS A 7 -15.95 66.96 26.40
C CYS A 7 -15.78 65.46 26.70
N THR A 8 -15.14 64.66 25.85
CA THR A 8 -13.68 64.39 25.75
C THR A 8 -13.03 63.90 27.05
N THR A 9 -12.68 62.60 27.09
CA THR A 9 -11.39 62.10 27.57
C THR A 9 -11.07 60.73 26.93
N SER A 10 -9.90 60.65 26.30
CA SER A 10 -9.06 59.45 26.18
C SER A 10 -7.72 59.82 26.84
N PRO A 11 -6.74 58.93 27.08
CA PRO A 11 -6.71 57.47 27.05
C PRO A 11 -6.17 56.90 28.40
N LEU A 12 -5.95 55.58 28.50
CA LEU A 12 -4.71 54.94 29.01
C LEU A 12 -4.92 53.44 29.27
N HIS A 13 -4.12 52.65 28.54
CA HIS A 13 -3.37 51.47 28.99
C HIS A 13 -4.05 50.46 29.92
N GLY A 14 -4.43 49.33 29.34
CA GLY A 14 -4.72 48.09 30.05
C GLY A 14 -4.45 46.89 29.15
N ILE A 15 -3.17 46.56 29.00
CA ILE A 15 -2.70 45.31 28.42
C ILE A 15 -3.30 44.17 29.24
N ASN A 16 -4.06 43.27 28.62
CA ASN A 16 -4.24 41.91 29.11
C ASN A 16 -4.43 40.98 27.91
N ALA A 17 -3.28 40.55 27.39
CA ALA A 17 -3.20 39.39 26.53
C ALA A 17 -3.61 38.16 27.35
N TYR A 18 -4.69 37.49 26.95
CA TYR A 18 -5.00 36.16 27.43
C TYR A 18 -4.00 35.18 26.80
N THR A 19 -2.86 34.99 27.46
CA THR A 19 -1.90 33.94 27.14
C THR A 19 -2.49 32.59 27.56
N THR A 20 -3.05 31.87 26.61
CA THR A 20 -3.37 30.45 26.77
C THR A 20 -2.04 29.69 26.84
N ILE A 21 -1.62 29.32 28.04
CA ILE A 21 -0.47 28.45 28.26
C ILE A 21 -0.88 27.05 27.79
N ALA A 22 -0.53 26.73 26.55
CA ALA A 22 -0.52 25.37 26.05
C ALA A 22 0.51 24.57 26.85
N ARG A 23 0.03 23.74 27.77
CA ARG A 23 0.87 22.71 28.41
C ARG A 23 1.10 21.62 27.38
N TYR A 24 2.23 21.68 26.70
CA TYR A 24 2.74 20.57 25.91
C TYR A 24 3.11 19.44 26.88
N THR A 25 2.20 18.50 27.09
CA THR A 25 2.58 17.20 27.63
C THR A 25 3.40 16.50 26.54
N THR A 26 4.71 16.50 26.73
CA THR A 26 5.63 15.68 25.94
C THR A 26 5.29 14.22 26.24
N CYS A 27 4.45 13.63 25.38
CA CYS A 27 4.22 12.19 25.35
C CYS A 27 5.54 11.55 24.89
N TYR A 28 6.42 11.21 25.83
CA TYR A 28 7.61 10.44 25.55
C TYR A 28 7.17 9.04 25.12
N SER A 29 7.02 8.85 23.80
CA SER A 29 6.83 7.56 23.18
C SER A 29 8.05 6.71 23.51
N GLN A 30 7.94 5.86 24.54
CA GLN A 30 8.87 4.77 24.72
C GLN A 30 8.66 3.80 23.55
N ARG A 31 9.42 4.01 22.49
CA ARG A 31 9.61 3.02 21.44
C ARG A 31 10.34 1.84 22.07
N TYR A 32 9.58 0.82 22.47
CA TYR A 32 10.14 -0.49 22.76
C TYR A 32 10.62 -1.09 21.44
N PHE A 33 11.84 -0.75 21.04
CA PHE A 33 12.58 -1.56 20.08
C PHE A 33 13.05 -2.81 20.82
N SER A 34 12.33 -3.91 20.68
CA SER A 34 12.88 -5.21 21.03
C SER A 34 13.93 -5.58 19.98
N LEU A 35 15.18 -5.25 20.25
CA LEU A 35 16.32 -5.84 19.57
C LEU A 35 16.39 -7.32 19.96
N SER A 36 15.60 -8.16 19.29
CA SER A 36 15.88 -9.60 19.23
C SER A 36 17.08 -9.77 18.30
N ALA A 37 18.27 -9.46 18.82
CA ALA A 37 19.50 -9.96 18.24
C ALA A 37 19.42 -11.49 18.31
N GLN A 38 19.08 -12.11 17.18
CA GLN A 38 19.36 -13.52 16.96
C GLN A 38 20.89 -13.64 17.06
N ARG A 39 21.39 -14.06 18.22
CA ARG A 39 22.71 -14.66 18.30
C ARG A 39 22.64 -15.91 17.44
N LEU A 40 23.11 -15.78 16.21
CA LEU A 40 23.50 -16.91 15.38
C LEU A 40 24.49 -17.71 16.23
N ASN A 41 24.16 -18.97 16.51
CA ASN A 41 25.08 -19.93 17.09
C ASN A 41 26.21 -20.12 16.08
N GLU A 42 27.32 -19.41 16.27
CA GLU A 42 28.57 -19.74 15.61
C GLU A 42 29.07 -21.06 16.21
N LYS A 43 29.02 -22.12 15.41
CA LYS A 43 29.73 -23.37 15.69
C LYS A 43 31.22 -23.02 15.77
N GLY A 44 31.79 -23.18 16.96
CA GLY A 44 33.21 -22.98 17.20
C GLY A 44 34.05 -23.92 16.33
N THR A 45 34.88 -23.34 15.46
CA THR A 45 36.06 -24.01 14.92
C THR A 45 37.17 -23.90 15.96
N SER A 46 37.60 -25.05 16.47
CA SER A 46 38.76 -25.22 17.34
C SER A 46 40.03 -24.71 16.67
N LYS A 47 40.77 -23.85 17.36
CA LYS A 47 42.18 -23.57 17.09
C LYS A 47 43.01 -24.62 17.82
N ILE A 48 43.90 -25.27 17.09
CA ILE A 48 44.97 -26.13 17.59
C ILE A 48 46.01 -25.24 18.31
N PRO A 49 46.46 -25.63 19.50
CA PRO A 49 47.88 -25.97 19.66
C PRO A 49 48.08 -27.31 20.37
N GLU A 50 48.77 -28.19 19.63
CA GLU A 50 49.74 -29.20 20.09
C GLU A 50 50.64 -28.67 21.22
N THR A 51 51.13 -29.39 22.23
CA THR A 51 51.05 -30.79 22.70
C THR A 51 51.70 -30.76 24.10
N GLU A 52 51.05 -31.13 25.19
CA GLU A 52 51.73 -31.68 26.39
C GLU A 52 50.81 -32.67 27.11
N THR A 53 51.43 -33.74 27.57
CA THR A 53 50.85 -35.01 27.99
C THR A 53 50.70 -35.05 29.52
N ILE A 54 49.72 -35.84 30.00
CA ILE A 54 49.61 -36.48 31.33
C ILE A 54 48.77 -35.74 32.39
N GLU A 55 47.64 -36.35 32.75
CA GLU A 55 47.21 -36.82 34.10
C GLU A 55 45.74 -37.33 33.95
N PRO A 56 45.36 -38.53 34.45
CA PRO A 56 44.02 -39.06 34.27
C PRO A 56 43.09 -38.49 35.33
N VAL A 57 42.22 -37.55 34.96
CA VAL A 57 41.12 -37.11 35.82
C VAL A 57 39.85 -37.84 35.43
N GLU A 58 39.36 -38.61 36.40
CA GLU A 58 38.13 -39.39 36.39
C GLU A 58 36.90 -38.55 35.95
N ASN A 59 36.00 -39.23 35.23
CA ASN A 59 34.56 -38.91 35.09
C ASN A 59 34.19 -37.52 34.56
N ILE A 60 34.11 -37.39 33.23
CA ILE A 60 33.31 -36.34 32.59
C ILE A 60 31.90 -36.90 32.39
N GLU A 61 31.02 -36.65 33.36
CA GLU A 61 29.58 -36.79 33.13
C GLU A 61 29.18 -35.87 31.96
N PRO A 62 28.30 -36.31 31.04
CA PRO A 62 27.80 -35.44 30.00
C PRO A 62 27.08 -34.28 30.68
N ILE A 63 27.62 -33.06 30.55
CA ILE A 63 26.95 -31.84 30.99
C ILE A 63 25.66 -31.74 30.18
N GLU A 64 24.56 -32.25 30.76
CA GLU A 64 23.21 -32.09 30.24
C GLU A 64 22.97 -30.58 30.19
N ALA A 65 23.08 -29.99 29.00
CA ALA A 65 22.85 -28.58 28.80
C ALA A 65 21.43 -28.27 29.29
N GLU A 66 21.32 -27.57 30.43
CA GLU A 66 20.02 -27.28 31.03
C GLU A 66 19.09 -26.66 29.97
N PRO A 67 17.85 -27.15 29.86
CA PRO A 67 16.93 -26.63 28.85
C PRO A 67 16.76 -25.14 29.08
N ILE A 68 17.16 -24.35 28.08
CA ILE A 68 17.06 -22.89 28.08
C ILE A 68 15.68 -22.51 28.60
N LYS A 69 15.60 -21.86 29.77
CA LYS A 69 14.33 -21.55 30.44
C LYS A 69 13.54 -20.53 29.62
N ILE A 70 12.68 -21.03 28.73
CA ILE A 70 11.85 -20.23 27.84
C ILE A 70 10.85 -19.42 28.67
N SER A 71 10.76 -18.11 28.40
CA SER A 71 9.80 -17.24 29.07
C SER A 71 8.35 -17.73 28.90
N ARG A 72 7.48 -17.47 29.90
CA ARG A 72 6.06 -17.85 29.85
C ARG A 72 5.36 -17.35 28.58
N ARG A 73 5.72 -16.16 28.10
CA ARG A 73 5.18 -15.57 26.86
C ARG A 73 5.58 -16.39 25.64
N ARG A 74 6.86 -16.77 25.53
CA ARG A 74 7.36 -17.57 24.42
C ARG A 74 6.78 -19.00 24.41
N ARG A 75 6.58 -19.62 25.59
CA ARG A 75 5.84 -20.90 25.69
C ARG A 75 4.41 -20.81 25.17
N LYS A 76 3.66 -19.76 25.54
CA LYS A 76 2.29 -19.54 25.03
C LYS A 76 2.27 -19.34 23.51
N PHE A 77 3.25 -18.60 22.98
CA PHE A 77 3.42 -18.40 21.54
C PHE A 77 3.66 -19.72 20.81
N HIS A 78 4.59 -20.57 21.28
CA HIS A 78 4.84 -21.87 20.66
C HIS A 78 3.61 -22.77 20.70
N LYS A 79 2.88 -22.81 21.82
CA LYS A 79 1.59 -23.53 21.91
C LYS A 79 0.56 -23.03 20.88
N TRP A 80 0.52 -21.73 20.60
CA TRP A 80 -0.35 -21.18 19.56
C TRP A 80 0.15 -21.55 18.16
N MET A 81 1.47 -21.47 17.91
CA MET A 81 2.10 -21.87 16.63
C MET A 81 1.87 -23.33 16.29
N GLU A 82 1.88 -24.23 17.27
CA GLU A 82 1.59 -25.66 17.10
C GLU A 82 0.11 -25.94 16.78
N THR A 83 -0.79 -25.06 17.23
CA THR A 83 -2.23 -25.21 17.05
C THR A 83 -2.73 -24.38 15.87
N GLN A 84 -3.28 -23.19 16.13
CA GLN A 84 -3.90 -22.33 15.12
C GLN A 84 -2.86 -21.67 14.19
N GLY A 85 -1.67 -21.40 14.71
CA GLY A 85 -0.60 -20.73 13.97
C GLY A 85 0.02 -21.60 12.87
N HIS A 86 -0.11 -22.94 12.97
CA HIS A 86 0.51 -23.87 12.04
C HIS A 86 0.05 -23.65 10.60
N LYS A 87 -1.22 -23.26 10.42
CA LYS A 87 -1.81 -22.90 9.12
C LYS A 87 -1.04 -21.80 8.38
N TYR A 88 -0.38 -20.89 9.10
CA TYR A 88 0.34 -19.75 8.53
C TYR A 88 1.84 -20.01 8.37
N SER A 89 2.32 -21.21 8.72
CA SER A 89 3.72 -21.60 8.55
C SER A 89 4.11 -21.71 7.08
N ARG A 90 3.17 -22.15 6.23
CA ARG A 90 3.32 -22.20 4.78
C ARG A 90 2.23 -21.38 4.10
N PRO A 91 2.52 -20.73 2.96
CA PRO A 91 1.51 -20.01 2.20
C PRO A 91 0.45 -20.99 1.66
N SER A 92 -0.79 -20.54 1.57
CA SER A 92 -1.81 -21.26 0.82
C SER A 92 -1.68 -20.88 -0.66
N GLU A 93 -1.58 -21.88 -1.53
CA GLU A 93 -1.52 -21.65 -2.97
C GLU A 93 -2.87 -21.13 -3.50
N GLY A 94 -2.81 -20.16 -4.42
CA GLY A 94 -3.97 -19.61 -5.14
C GLY A 94 -4.97 -18.80 -4.31
N THR A 95 -4.74 -18.65 -3.00
CA THR A 95 -5.65 -17.93 -2.10
C THR A 95 -4.91 -17.15 -1.03
N THR A 96 -5.52 -16.05 -0.59
CA THR A 96 -5.04 -15.21 0.49
C THR A 96 -5.22 -15.88 1.85
N ASN A 97 -4.13 -16.22 2.54
CA ASN A 97 -4.15 -16.83 3.88
C ASN A 97 -4.27 -15.78 5.01
N TYR A 98 -5.39 -15.06 5.06
CA TYR A 98 -5.63 -14.08 6.13
C TYR A 98 -5.96 -14.76 7.46
N LEU A 99 -5.71 -14.05 8.57
CA LEU A 99 -6.02 -14.52 9.93
C LEU A 99 -7.54 -14.73 10.14
N ALA A 100 -8.36 -13.96 9.42
CA ALA A 100 -9.81 -14.00 9.43
C ALA A 100 -10.33 -13.78 7.99
N ILE A 101 -11.59 -13.33 7.83
CA ILE A 101 -12.16 -12.94 6.53
C ILE A 101 -11.35 -11.79 5.90
N SER A 102 -10.89 -10.85 6.72
CA SER A 102 -10.01 -9.74 6.34
C SER A 102 -8.61 -9.96 6.91
N PRO A 103 -7.56 -9.31 6.35
CA PRO A 103 -6.21 -9.41 6.88
C PRO A 103 -6.09 -8.89 8.32
N PHE A 104 -6.92 -7.91 8.70
CA PHE A 104 -6.96 -7.34 10.03
C PHE A 104 -8.32 -7.63 10.67
N PRO A 105 -8.39 -8.57 11.65
CA PRO A 105 -9.65 -8.94 12.30
C PRO A 105 -10.39 -7.77 12.93
N ASN A 106 -9.65 -6.78 13.44
CA ASN A 106 -10.21 -5.61 14.10
C ASN A 106 -10.61 -4.48 13.13
N ASN A 107 -10.34 -4.62 11.83
CA ASN A 107 -10.70 -3.63 10.82
C ASN A 107 -11.44 -4.32 9.65
N PRO A 108 -12.78 -4.41 9.71
CA PRO A 108 -13.57 -5.03 8.66
C PRO A 108 -13.67 -4.18 7.39
N LEU A 109 -13.37 -2.88 7.45
CA LEU A 109 -13.42 -1.97 6.30
C LEU A 109 -12.27 -2.20 5.32
N PHE A 110 -11.14 -2.71 5.80
CA PHE A 110 -9.99 -3.00 4.95
C PHE A 110 -10.11 -4.39 4.33
N GLN A 111 -10.67 -4.44 3.12
CA GLN A 111 -10.82 -5.64 2.32
C GLN A 111 -10.00 -5.49 1.03
N PRO A 112 -8.76 -6.01 0.99
CA PRO A 112 -7.92 -5.90 -0.19
C PRO A 112 -8.54 -6.68 -1.35
N ARG A 113 -8.62 -6.04 -2.51
CA ARG A 113 -8.96 -6.70 -3.77
C ARG A 113 -7.75 -7.46 -4.31
N PRO A 114 -7.93 -8.61 -4.97
CA PRO A 114 -6.81 -9.32 -5.60
C PRO A 114 -6.18 -8.44 -6.70
N PRO A 115 -4.85 -8.54 -6.91
CA PRO A 115 -4.18 -7.81 -7.98
C PRO A 115 -4.47 -8.46 -9.35
N LEU A 116 -4.14 -7.76 -10.43
CA LEU A 116 -4.22 -8.30 -11.79
C LEU A 116 -3.04 -9.24 -12.07
N SER A 117 -3.28 -10.32 -12.81
CA SER A 117 -2.23 -11.26 -13.22
C SER A 117 -1.26 -10.64 -14.19
N ASP A 118 0.00 -11.07 -14.16
CA ASP A 118 1.00 -10.62 -15.10
C ASP A 118 0.65 -10.97 -16.54
N ALA A 119 0.02 -12.14 -16.74
CA ALA A 119 -0.51 -12.53 -18.04
C ALA A 119 -1.54 -11.50 -18.57
N THR A 120 -2.50 -11.07 -17.75
CA THR A 120 -3.47 -10.05 -18.17
C THR A 120 -2.84 -8.68 -18.40
N LYS A 121 -1.89 -8.27 -17.55
CA LYS A 121 -1.09 -7.04 -17.75
C LYS A 121 -0.33 -7.07 -19.07
N GLN A 122 0.28 -8.21 -19.40
CA GLN A 122 1.00 -8.42 -20.65
C GLN A 122 0.05 -8.34 -21.85
N GLN A 123 -1.09 -9.02 -21.79
CA GLN A 123 -2.12 -8.96 -22.85
C GLN A 123 -2.60 -7.52 -23.12
N MET A 124 -2.78 -6.71 -22.08
CA MET A 124 -3.16 -5.30 -22.23
C MET A 124 -2.06 -4.49 -22.94
N TYR A 125 -0.80 -4.72 -22.57
CA TYR A 125 0.34 -4.07 -23.19
C TYR A 125 0.50 -4.50 -24.66
N ASP A 126 0.44 -5.79 -24.95
CA ASP A 126 0.59 -6.33 -26.31
C ASP A 126 -0.53 -5.82 -27.24
N ALA A 127 -1.77 -5.74 -26.74
CA ALA A 127 -2.89 -5.16 -27.49
C ALA A 127 -2.67 -3.67 -27.80
N PHE A 128 -2.18 -2.90 -26.83
CA PHE A 128 -1.88 -1.48 -27.02
C PHE A 128 -0.70 -1.28 -27.98
N ALA A 129 0.35 -2.09 -27.86
CA ALA A 129 1.54 -2.05 -28.70
C ALA A 129 1.25 -2.43 -30.16
N SER A 130 0.29 -3.33 -30.38
CA SER A 130 -0.15 -3.73 -31.72
C SER A 130 -0.86 -2.58 -32.45
N ASP A 131 -1.92 -2.02 -31.86
CA ASP A 131 -2.73 -0.96 -32.48
C ASP A 131 -3.15 0.10 -31.43
N SER A 132 -2.30 1.09 -31.17
CA SER A 132 -2.58 2.13 -30.16
C SER A 132 -3.88 2.93 -30.44
N GLN A 133 -4.21 3.15 -31.71
CA GLN A 133 -5.44 3.86 -32.12
C GLN A 133 -6.71 3.04 -31.87
N LYS A 134 -6.64 1.72 -32.13
CA LYS A 134 -7.79 0.81 -31.98
C LYS A 134 -8.01 0.39 -30.54
N TRP A 135 -6.93 0.24 -29.78
CA TRP A 135 -6.90 -0.18 -28.39
C TRP A 135 -6.54 0.99 -27.47
N THR A 136 -7.40 2.01 -27.46
CA THR A 136 -7.26 3.14 -26.52
C THR A 136 -7.36 2.66 -25.06
N VAL A 137 -6.75 3.41 -24.14
CA VAL A 137 -6.82 3.19 -22.68
C VAL A 137 -8.26 2.94 -22.21
N ARG A 138 -9.21 3.78 -22.66
CA ARG A 138 -10.64 3.63 -22.33
C ARG A 138 -11.22 2.27 -22.74
N LYS A 139 -10.86 1.78 -23.92
CA LYS A 139 -11.38 0.51 -24.45
C LYS A 139 -10.79 -0.68 -23.70
N LEU A 140 -9.49 -0.62 -23.38
CA LEU A 140 -8.83 -1.61 -22.54
C LEU A 140 -9.45 -1.64 -21.13
N ALA A 141 -9.62 -0.47 -20.52
CA ALA A 141 -10.28 -0.29 -19.22
C ALA A 141 -11.69 -0.90 -19.21
N SER A 142 -12.51 -0.56 -20.21
CA SER A 142 -13.89 -1.08 -20.33
C SER A 142 -13.93 -2.60 -20.57
N LYS A 143 -12.99 -3.14 -21.35
CA LYS A 143 -12.90 -4.58 -21.65
C LYS A 143 -12.49 -5.40 -20.42
N HIS A 144 -11.48 -4.93 -19.70
CA HIS A 144 -10.92 -5.65 -18.55
C HIS A 144 -11.58 -5.29 -17.21
N GLY A 145 -12.46 -4.27 -17.18
CA GLY A 145 -13.12 -3.81 -15.96
C GLY A 145 -12.17 -3.10 -14.99
N VAL A 146 -11.20 -2.37 -15.53
CA VAL A 146 -10.10 -1.70 -14.83
C VAL A 146 -10.23 -0.18 -15.01
N SER A 147 -9.79 0.61 -14.04
CA SER A 147 -9.79 2.07 -14.02
C SER A 147 -8.77 2.61 -15.01
N LEU A 148 -9.05 3.79 -15.59
CA LEU A 148 -8.18 4.41 -16.60
C LEU A 148 -6.75 4.57 -16.05
N LYS A 149 -6.61 5.19 -14.88
CA LYS A 149 -5.32 5.38 -14.19
C LYS A 149 -4.55 4.08 -13.98
N ARG A 150 -5.22 2.98 -13.65
CA ARG A 150 -4.54 1.69 -13.48
C ARG A 150 -4.07 1.12 -14.81
N VAL A 151 -4.87 1.22 -15.88
CA VAL A 151 -4.44 0.80 -17.23
C VAL A 151 -3.20 1.59 -17.66
N GLU A 152 -3.20 2.91 -17.47
CA GLU A 152 -2.05 3.76 -17.81
C GLU A 152 -0.79 3.35 -17.04
N ALA A 153 -0.92 3.10 -15.74
CA ALA A 153 0.18 2.64 -14.91
C ALA A 153 0.72 1.29 -15.39
N ILE A 154 -0.16 0.35 -15.76
CA ILE A 154 0.23 -0.95 -16.32
C ILE A 154 1.04 -0.76 -17.60
N LEU A 155 0.56 0.08 -18.52
CA LEU A 155 1.24 0.35 -19.79
C LEU A 155 2.63 0.96 -19.56
N LYS A 156 2.75 1.92 -18.63
CA LYS A 156 4.01 2.56 -18.24
C LYS A 156 4.99 1.57 -17.58
N LEU A 157 4.51 0.74 -16.65
CA LEU A 157 5.35 -0.24 -15.96
C LEU A 157 5.81 -1.36 -16.91
N LYS A 158 4.96 -1.80 -17.84
CA LYS A 158 5.33 -2.79 -18.86
C LYS A 158 6.30 -2.23 -19.90
N SER A 159 6.18 -0.96 -20.30
CA SER A 159 7.20 -0.34 -21.15
C SER A 159 8.55 -0.27 -20.44
N PHE A 160 8.57 0.05 -19.14
CA PHE A 160 9.78 0.06 -18.34
C PHE A 160 10.37 -1.34 -18.13
N GLU A 161 9.53 -2.36 -17.95
CA GLU A 161 9.97 -3.76 -17.91
C GLU A 161 10.71 -4.15 -19.19
N LYS A 162 10.16 -3.80 -20.36
CA LYS A 162 10.82 -4.04 -21.65
C LYS A 162 12.12 -3.27 -21.81
N GLU A 163 12.17 -2.03 -21.34
CA GLU A 163 13.39 -1.23 -21.32
C GLU A 163 14.48 -1.91 -20.47
N MET A 164 14.13 -2.41 -19.28
CA MET A 164 15.06 -3.16 -18.43
C MET A 164 15.57 -4.44 -19.11
N GLU A 165 14.69 -5.19 -19.81
CA GLU A 165 15.09 -6.35 -20.60
C GLU A 165 16.08 -5.95 -21.71
N THR A 166 15.83 -4.84 -22.42
CA THR A 166 16.75 -4.33 -23.46
C THR A 166 18.09 -3.86 -22.88
N ASN A 167 18.09 -3.35 -21.65
CA ASN A 167 19.29 -2.96 -20.92
C ASN A 167 20.05 -4.16 -20.33
N GLY A 168 19.54 -5.39 -20.50
CA GLY A 168 20.16 -6.62 -20.03
C GLY A 168 20.02 -6.86 -18.52
N ILE A 169 19.07 -6.22 -17.85
CA ILE A 169 18.78 -6.45 -16.44
C ILE A 169 17.91 -7.70 -16.30
N VAL A 170 18.34 -8.65 -15.45
CA VAL A 170 17.59 -9.88 -15.19
C VAL A 170 16.38 -9.58 -14.29
N LEU A 171 15.18 -9.90 -14.78
CA LEU A 171 13.92 -9.68 -14.06
C LEU A 171 13.60 -10.82 -13.09
N GLN A 172 13.09 -10.49 -11.91
CA GLN A 172 12.69 -11.44 -10.85
C GLN A 172 11.32 -12.10 -11.12
N ARG A 173 11.21 -12.86 -12.21
CA ARG A 173 9.92 -13.48 -12.63
C ARG A 173 9.42 -14.55 -11.66
N LYS A 174 10.32 -15.34 -11.06
CA LYS A 174 9.94 -16.38 -10.09
C LYS A 174 9.27 -15.79 -8.85
N PHE A 175 9.83 -14.69 -8.34
CA PHE A 175 9.27 -13.97 -7.20
C PHE A 175 7.89 -13.40 -7.52
N ALA A 176 7.73 -12.77 -8.70
CA ALA A 176 6.44 -12.26 -9.16
C ALA A 176 5.38 -13.37 -9.21
N LYS A 177 5.71 -14.51 -9.83
CA LYS A 177 4.82 -15.69 -9.88
C LYS A 177 4.45 -16.22 -8.50
N GLY A 178 5.41 -16.31 -7.57
CA GLY A 178 5.13 -16.71 -6.18
C GLY A 178 4.21 -15.74 -5.45
N MET A 179 4.34 -14.44 -5.70
CA MET A 179 3.46 -13.42 -5.12
C MET A 179 2.04 -13.50 -5.66
N GLU A 180 1.87 -13.79 -6.96
CA GLU A 180 0.55 -13.97 -7.58
C GLU A 180 -0.21 -15.14 -6.95
N ASN A 181 0.48 -16.25 -6.69
CA ASN A 181 -0.08 -17.39 -5.99
C ASN A 181 -0.57 -17.01 -4.58
N LEU A 182 0.23 -16.25 -3.83
CA LEU A 182 -0.11 -15.83 -2.46
C LEU A 182 -1.28 -14.83 -2.42
N MET A 183 -1.38 -13.97 -3.42
CA MET A 183 -2.39 -12.92 -3.48
C MET A 183 -3.73 -13.38 -4.07
N GLY A 184 -3.81 -14.61 -4.59
CA GLY A 184 -5.04 -15.20 -5.12
C GLY A 184 -5.60 -14.43 -6.32
N VAL A 185 -4.74 -14.17 -7.29
CA VAL A 185 -5.02 -13.39 -8.50
C VAL A 185 -6.12 -13.99 -9.38
N ASP A 186 -6.23 -15.32 -9.45
CA ASP A 186 -7.14 -16.04 -10.37
C ASP A 186 -8.61 -16.11 -9.89
N LYS A 187 -8.99 -15.30 -8.89
CA LYS A 187 -10.38 -15.21 -8.41
C LYS A 187 -11.26 -14.50 -9.46
N THR A 188 -12.56 -14.80 -9.41
CA THR A 188 -13.59 -14.35 -10.36
C THR A 188 -13.45 -12.89 -10.78
N ILE A 189 -13.43 -12.64 -12.10
CA ILE A 189 -13.30 -11.33 -12.77
C ILE A 189 -14.30 -10.28 -12.20
N GLU A 190 -15.44 -10.74 -11.68
CA GLU A 190 -16.47 -9.88 -11.07
C GLU A 190 -15.98 -9.13 -9.84
N LEU A 191 -15.12 -9.73 -9.00
CA LEU A 191 -14.54 -9.06 -7.83
C LEU A 191 -13.52 -7.97 -8.23
N LEU A 192 -12.99 -8.06 -9.45
CA LEU A 192 -11.99 -7.15 -9.99
C LEU A 192 -12.60 -5.93 -10.69
N ARG A 193 -13.91 -5.92 -10.95
CA ARG A 193 -14.55 -4.78 -11.64
C ARG A 193 -14.47 -3.53 -10.78
N GLU A 194 -13.83 -2.52 -11.34
CA GLU A 194 -13.74 -1.17 -10.77
C GLU A 194 -14.40 -0.13 -11.66
N SER A 195 -14.71 1.02 -11.08
CA SER A 195 -15.13 2.22 -11.78
C SER A 195 -14.04 2.66 -12.76
N LEU A 196 -14.46 3.15 -13.93
CA LEU A 196 -13.52 3.70 -14.92
C LEU A 196 -12.75 4.90 -14.36
N ALA A 197 -13.45 5.76 -13.60
CA ALA A 197 -12.92 6.92 -12.90
C ALA A 197 -13.60 7.05 -11.53
N ASP A 198 -12.83 7.43 -10.51
CA ASP A 198 -13.35 7.70 -9.17
C ASP A 198 -13.81 9.15 -9.07
N VAL A 199 -15.12 9.35 -8.92
CA VAL A 199 -15.73 10.67 -8.76
C VAL A 199 -16.17 10.87 -7.33
N PHE A 200 -15.54 11.84 -6.65
CA PHE A 200 -15.96 12.30 -5.34
C PHE A 200 -16.66 13.65 -5.48
N PRO A 201 -18.00 13.70 -5.52
CA PRO A 201 -18.71 14.96 -5.60
C PRO A 201 -18.62 15.70 -4.25
N ASN A 202 -18.50 17.03 -4.31
CA ASN A 202 -18.56 17.85 -3.11
C ASN A 202 -19.99 17.87 -2.55
N VAL A 203 -20.25 17.08 -1.51
CA VAL A 203 -21.56 17.01 -0.84
C VAL A 203 -21.66 18.14 0.19
N SER A 204 -22.74 18.91 0.15
CA SER A 204 -23.06 19.92 1.18
C SER A 204 -24.04 19.36 2.22
N LYS A 205 -24.39 20.19 3.21
CA LYS A 205 -25.52 19.94 4.12
C LYS A 205 -26.76 19.45 3.36
N PRO A 206 -27.54 18.52 3.94
CA PRO A 206 -28.78 18.04 3.34
C PRO A 206 -29.75 19.19 3.13
N LYS A 207 -30.43 19.21 1.98
CA LYS A 207 -31.48 20.17 1.64
C LYS A 207 -32.79 19.44 1.39
N PHE A 208 -33.87 19.90 2.00
CA PHE A 208 -35.21 19.38 1.80
C PHE A 208 -36.03 20.41 1.03
N LYS A 209 -36.76 19.98 0.00
CA LYS A 209 -37.65 20.82 -0.81
C LYS A 209 -39.03 20.19 -0.79
N THR A 210 -40.05 20.98 -0.48
CA THR A 210 -41.44 20.55 -0.60
C THR A 210 -41.83 20.48 -2.08
N LEU A 211 -42.49 19.38 -2.44
CA LEU A 211 -42.95 19.10 -3.80
C LEU A 211 -44.41 18.62 -3.72
N PRO A 212 -45.24 18.94 -4.71
CA PRO A 212 -46.60 18.41 -4.77
C PRO A 212 -46.55 16.89 -5.00
N GLU A 213 -47.58 16.20 -4.51
CA GLU A 213 -47.63 14.74 -4.44
C GLU A 213 -47.47 14.06 -5.81
N ASP A 214 -48.02 14.68 -6.86
CA ASP A 214 -47.97 14.13 -8.22
C ASP A 214 -46.69 14.48 -9.01
N SER A 215 -45.77 15.26 -8.42
CA SER A 215 -44.56 15.67 -9.15
C SER A 215 -43.44 14.63 -9.10
N THR A 216 -42.83 14.36 -10.26
CA THR A 216 -41.65 13.52 -10.35
C THR A 216 -40.39 14.34 -10.09
N PHE A 217 -39.52 13.87 -9.19
CA PHE A 217 -38.26 14.53 -8.86
C PHE A 217 -37.06 13.65 -9.22
N GLY A 218 -36.31 14.04 -10.25
CA GLY A 218 -35.17 13.29 -10.74
C GLY A 218 -33.81 13.76 -10.19
N PRO A 219 -32.73 13.01 -10.46
CA PRO A 219 -31.36 13.44 -10.13
C PRO A 219 -30.95 14.76 -10.80
N LYS A 220 -31.49 15.07 -11.99
CA LYS A 220 -31.25 16.34 -12.70
C LYS A 220 -31.89 17.52 -11.97
N ASP A 221 -33.10 17.34 -11.49
CA ASP A 221 -33.82 18.38 -10.73
C ASP A 221 -33.15 18.61 -9.37
N ALA A 222 -32.69 17.53 -8.72
CA ALA A 222 -31.87 17.60 -7.51
C ALA A 222 -30.58 18.40 -7.74
N ALA A 223 -29.86 18.14 -8.85
CA ALA A 223 -28.66 18.89 -9.20
C ALA A 223 -28.97 20.39 -9.39
N LYS A 224 -30.09 20.73 -10.05
CA LYS A 224 -30.56 22.11 -10.22
C LYS A 224 -30.86 22.78 -8.87
N VAL A 225 -31.55 22.11 -7.95
CA VAL A 225 -31.83 22.63 -6.59
C VAL A 225 -30.54 22.85 -5.77
N LEU A 226 -29.55 22.01 -5.99
CA LEU A 226 -28.24 22.13 -5.35
C LEU A 226 -27.31 23.14 -6.04
N ASN A 227 -27.71 23.72 -7.17
CA ASN A 227 -26.88 24.53 -8.05
C ASN A 227 -25.58 23.81 -8.46
N ARG A 228 -25.72 22.54 -8.84
CA ARG A 228 -24.61 21.65 -9.24
C ARG A 228 -24.86 21.02 -10.61
N MET A 229 -23.80 20.44 -11.16
CA MET A 229 -23.92 19.57 -12.33
C MET A 229 -24.49 18.20 -11.94
N PRO A 230 -25.29 17.56 -12.80
CA PRO A 230 -25.79 16.23 -12.54
C PRO A 230 -24.63 15.22 -12.49
N PHE A 231 -24.76 14.22 -11.61
CA PHE A 231 -23.68 13.27 -11.32
C PHE A 231 -23.18 12.52 -12.58
N LYS A 232 -24.07 12.11 -13.48
CA LYS A 232 -23.70 11.45 -14.74
C LYS A 232 -22.79 12.30 -15.64
N ASP A 233 -22.97 13.62 -15.65
CA ASP A 233 -22.15 14.51 -16.46
C ASP A 233 -20.80 14.80 -15.78
N LEU A 234 -20.75 14.77 -14.44
CA LEU A 234 -19.49 14.78 -13.69
C LEU A 234 -18.64 13.54 -13.99
N GLU A 235 -19.25 12.35 -14.01
CA GLU A 235 -18.58 11.10 -14.39
C GLU A 235 -18.01 11.16 -15.80
N ARG A 236 -18.81 11.61 -16.78
CA ARG A 236 -18.36 11.76 -18.17
C ARG A 236 -17.17 12.69 -18.28
N ARG A 237 -17.22 13.86 -17.63
CA ARG A 237 -16.10 14.81 -17.62
C ARG A 237 -14.85 14.23 -16.97
N ALA A 238 -14.99 13.52 -15.85
CA ALA A 238 -13.84 12.86 -15.22
C ALA A 238 -13.19 11.84 -16.14
N ILE A 239 -14.00 11.03 -16.83
CA ILE A 239 -13.56 10.02 -17.80
C ILE A 239 -12.87 10.68 -19.02
N GLU A 240 -13.37 11.81 -19.50
CA GLU A 240 -12.81 12.58 -20.62
C GLU A 240 -11.47 13.22 -20.25
N LEU A 241 -11.37 13.82 -19.06
CA LEU A 241 -10.14 14.43 -18.55
C LEU A 241 -9.02 13.40 -18.43
N GLU A 242 -9.28 12.25 -17.79
CA GLU A 242 -8.27 11.20 -17.63
C GLU A 242 -7.81 10.65 -18.99
N GLN A 243 -8.70 10.50 -19.97
CA GLN A 243 -8.31 10.02 -21.31
C GLN A 243 -7.36 10.95 -22.07
N ALA A 244 -7.50 12.27 -21.90
CA ALA A 244 -6.71 13.25 -22.65
C ALA A 244 -5.24 13.29 -22.20
N GLU A 245 -4.93 12.83 -20.99
CA GLU A 245 -3.61 12.99 -20.37
C GLU A 245 -2.60 11.93 -20.81
N PHE A 246 -3.03 10.79 -21.33
CA PHE A 246 -2.13 9.64 -21.50
C PHE A 246 -1.24 9.71 -22.74
N THR A 247 0.07 9.69 -22.51
CA THR A 247 1.11 9.40 -23.50
C THR A 247 2.14 8.44 -22.92
N LEU A 248 2.66 7.52 -23.74
CA LEU A 248 3.75 6.65 -23.29
C LEU A 248 5.03 7.47 -23.09
N PRO A 249 5.81 7.20 -22.03
CA PRO A 249 7.12 7.81 -21.87
C PRO A 249 7.99 7.43 -23.07
N LYS A 250 8.63 8.42 -23.69
CA LYS A 250 9.63 8.17 -24.73
C LYS A 250 10.83 7.52 -24.06
N SER A 251 11.39 6.47 -24.68
CA SER A 251 12.66 5.89 -24.24
C SER A 251 13.68 7.01 -24.11
N PHE A 252 14.26 7.18 -22.92
CA PHE A 252 15.32 8.16 -22.72
C PHE A 252 16.47 7.77 -23.67
N THR A 253 16.76 8.61 -24.65
CA THR A 253 17.99 8.49 -25.44
C THR A 253 19.15 8.68 -24.47
N ASN A 254 19.82 7.56 -24.16
CA ASN A 254 20.83 7.41 -23.13
C ASN A 254 22.14 8.16 -23.45
N GLU A 255 22.12 9.50 -23.50
CA GLU A 255 23.36 10.28 -23.62
C GLU A 255 23.77 10.97 -22.31
N GLU A 256 22.87 11.18 -21.33
CA GLU A 256 23.18 12.03 -20.16
C GLU A 256 23.35 11.29 -18.82
N THR A 257 22.98 10.01 -18.70
CA THR A 257 22.87 9.31 -17.39
C THR A 257 23.91 8.21 -17.14
N ILE A 258 25.02 8.13 -17.88
CA ILE A 258 26.12 7.18 -17.61
C ILE A 258 27.04 7.67 -16.46
N ARG A 259 26.51 8.46 -15.52
CA ARG A 259 27.24 8.85 -14.30
C ARG A 259 27.02 7.82 -13.19
N LYS A 260 27.89 6.80 -13.20
CA LYS A 260 28.36 6.03 -12.03
C LYS A 260 27.29 5.50 -11.07
N THR A 261 26.55 4.47 -11.46
CA THR A 261 25.95 3.55 -10.48
C THR A 261 26.73 2.24 -10.48
N LYS A 262 27.35 1.90 -9.35
CA LYS A 262 27.97 0.58 -9.13
C LYS A 262 26.89 -0.48 -9.41
N LYS A 263 27.18 -1.42 -10.32
CA LYS A 263 26.30 -2.54 -10.65
C LYS A 263 26.12 -3.40 -9.39
N PHE A 264 25.01 -3.23 -8.69
CA PHE A 264 24.58 -4.22 -7.70
C PHE A 264 23.91 -5.36 -8.45
N ILE A 265 24.61 -6.48 -8.56
CA ILE A 265 24.07 -7.72 -9.10
C ILE A 265 23.37 -8.42 -7.93
N ILE A 266 22.04 -8.41 -7.94
CA ILE A 266 21.25 -9.25 -7.03
C ILE A 266 21.17 -10.63 -7.69
N THR A 267 22.04 -11.55 -7.28
CA THR A 267 21.93 -12.97 -7.63
C THR A 267 20.82 -13.60 -6.80
N ASP A 268 19.85 -14.26 -7.43
CA ASP A 268 18.80 -15.01 -6.74
C ASP A 268 19.42 -16.16 -5.93
N ILE A 269 19.34 -16.05 -4.60
CA ILE A 269 19.70 -17.12 -3.66
C ILE A 269 18.46 -18.00 -3.48
N SER A 270 18.12 -18.79 -4.50
CA SER A 270 17.15 -19.89 -4.36
C SER A 270 17.49 -20.99 -5.35
N ALA A 271 18.31 -21.92 -4.87
CA ALA A 271 18.39 -23.29 -5.38
C ALA A 271 17.36 -24.14 -4.64
#